data_AF-A0A3M1BQ61-F1
#
_entry.id   AF-A0A3M1BQ61-F1
#
_cell.length_a   1.000
_cell.length_b   1.000
_cell.length_c   1.000
_cell.angle_alpha   90.00
_cell.angle_beta   90.00
_cell.angle_gamma   90.00
#
_symmetry.space_group_name_H-M   'P 1'
#
loop_
_entity.id
_entity.type
_entity.pdbx_description
1 polymer ?
#
loop_
_entity_poly.entity_id
_entity_poly.type
_entity_poly.pdbx_seq_one_letter_code
_entity_poly.pdbx_strand_id
1 'polypeptide(L)'
;MSFYETIDRITADAGIRVRAHSLEELLCKSILATFNEMTPIEAVRPEEEKIVEASSELPFLLPDIINSAIVLHEAELFVASKCEVLELKEDYARVRLLGERFDPDRHESKLVIK
;
A
#
# COMPACT_ATOMS: atom_id res chain seq x y z
N MET A 1 -8.09 -16.69 0.84
CA MET A 1 -7.85 -16.24 -0.55
C MET A 1 -7.13 -14.92 -0.46
N SER A 2 -6.00 -14.76 -1.14
CA SER A 2 -5.32 -13.47 -1.27
C SER A 2 -6.27 -12.47 -1.94
N PHE A 3 -6.28 -11.21 -1.50
CA PHE A 3 -7.11 -10.14 -2.10
C PHE A 3 -6.48 -9.54 -3.37
N TYR A 4 -5.31 -10.03 -3.77
CA TYR A 4 -4.59 -9.65 -4.99
C TYR A 4 -3.85 -10.88 -5.59
N GLU A 5 -3.40 -10.74 -6.83
CA GLU A 5 -2.59 -11.73 -7.52
C GLU A 5 -1.19 -11.17 -7.80
N THR A 6 -0.15 -11.97 -7.61
CA THR A 6 1.19 -11.64 -8.12
C THR A 6 1.29 -11.98 -9.61
N ILE A 7 2.05 -11.19 -10.35
CA ILE A 7 2.36 -11.44 -11.76
C ILE A 7 3.76 -12.05 -11.80
N ASP A 8 3.82 -13.34 -12.11
CA ASP A 8 5.07 -14.09 -12.17
C ASP A 8 5.94 -13.67 -13.38
N ARG A 9 7.21 -14.09 -13.35
CA ARG A 9 8.20 -13.90 -14.43
C ARG A 9 8.58 -12.45 -14.71
N ILE A 10 8.49 -11.60 -13.69
CA ILE A 10 9.08 -10.27 -13.70
C ILE A 10 10.40 -10.37 -12.93
N THR A 11 11.51 -10.08 -13.61
CA THR A 11 12.83 -10.13 -12.99
C THR A 11 13.09 -8.83 -12.26
N ALA A 12 13.43 -8.91 -10.97
CA ALA A 12 13.77 -7.78 -10.09
C ALA A 12 12.63 -6.83 -9.70
N ASP A 13 11.46 -6.90 -10.35
CA ASP A 13 10.27 -6.14 -9.92
C ASP A 13 9.16 -7.05 -9.38
N ALA A 14 8.25 -6.47 -8.60
CA ALA A 14 7.02 -7.11 -8.14
C ALA A 14 5.84 -6.65 -8.99
N GLY A 15 5.21 -7.59 -9.70
CA GLY A 15 3.94 -7.31 -10.38
C GLY A 15 2.76 -7.64 -9.49
N ILE A 16 1.90 -6.66 -9.23
CA ILE A 16 0.71 -6.81 -8.38
C ILE A 16 -0.54 -6.53 -9.23
N ARG A 17 -1.51 -7.43 -9.18
CA ARG A 17 -2.84 -7.24 -9.78
C ARG A 17 -3.90 -7.20 -8.70
N VAL A 18 -4.59 -6.08 -8.64
CA VAL A 18 -5.73 -5.86 -7.74
C VAL A 18 -7.01 -5.73 -8.54
N ARG A 19 -8.10 -6.28 -8.01
CA ARG A 19 -9.47 -6.05 -8.51
C ARG A 19 -10.36 -5.54 -7.37
N ALA A 20 -11.20 -4.58 -7.71
CA ALA A 20 -12.07 -3.89 -6.77
C ALA A 20 -13.37 -3.45 -7.47
N HIS A 21 -14.39 -3.14 -6.68
CA HIS A 21 -15.70 -2.69 -7.15
C HIS A 21 -15.79 -1.16 -7.31
N SER A 22 -14.85 -0.41 -6.73
CA SER A 22 -14.74 1.03 -6.88
C SER A 22 -13.28 1.48 -6.97
N LEU A 23 -13.06 2.73 -7.37
CA LEU A 23 -11.72 3.32 -7.45
C LEU A 23 -11.12 3.50 -6.05
N GLU A 24 -11.92 3.90 -5.06
CA GLU A 24 -11.50 4.02 -3.67
C GLU A 24 -10.96 2.69 -3.13
N GLU A 25 -11.71 1.60 -3.36
CA GLU A 25 -11.31 0.26 -2.96
C GLU A 25 -10.05 -0.18 -3.72
N LEU A 26 -9.94 0.16 -5.01
CA LEU A 26 -8.76 -0.14 -5.82
C LEU A 26 -7.50 0.53 -5.26
N LEU A 27 -7.56 1.82 -4.93
CA LEU A 27 -6.42 2.56 -4.35
C LEU A 27 -5.97 1.90 -3.04
N CYS A 28 -6.90 1.69 -2.11
CA CYS A 28 -6.56 1.12 -0.81
C CYS A 28 -6.05 -0.31 -0.89
N LYS A 29 -6.69 -1.18 -1.68
CA LYS A 29 -6.19 -2.55 -1.88
C LYS A 29 -4.84 -2.59 -2.58
N SER A 30 -4.54 -1.63 -3.46
CA SER A 30 -3.23 -1.58 -4.12
C SER A 30 -2.12 -1.21 -3.15
N ILE A 31 -2.34 -0.23 -2.28
CA ILE A 31 -1.40 0.12 -1.20
C ILE A 31 -1.19 -1.07 -0.27
N LEU A 32 -2.27 -1.71 0.18
CA LEU A 32 -2.18 -2.86 1.09
C LEU A 32 -1.52 -4.08 0.43
N ALA A 33 -1.76 -4.32 -0.86
CA ALA A 33 -1.08 -5.39 -1.59
C ALA A 33 0.43 -5.14 -1.66
N THR A 34 0.86 -3.89 -1.91
CA THR A 34 2.28 -3.50 -1.87
C THR A 34 2.90 -3.78 -0.51
N PHE A 35 2.24 -3.38 0.60
CA PHE A 35 2.74 -3.71 1.94
C PHE A 35 2.74 -5.21 2.21
N ASN A 36 1.76 -5.97 1.71
CA ASN A 36 1.71 -7.42 1.91
C ASN A 36 2.84 -8.17 1.19
N GLU A 37 3.33 -7.60 0.09
CA GLU A 37 4.54 -8.08 -0.60
C GLU A 37 5.83 -7.73 0.14
N MET A 38 5.84 -6.68 0.98
CA MET A 38 6.95 -6.39 1.89
C MET A 38 6.94 -7.28 3.14
N THR A 39 5.76 -7.47 3.74
CA THR A 39 5.56 -8.30 4.95
C THR A 39 4.08 -8.68 5.10
N PRO A 40 3.72 -9.86 5.66
CA PRO A 40 2.32 -10.22 5.88
C PRO A 40 1.57 -9.17 6.72
N ILE A 41 0.62 -8.46 6.13
CA ILE A 41 -0.10 -7.36 6.81
C ILE A 41 -1.05 -7.86 7.90
N GLU A 42 -1.37 -9.15 7.93
CA GLU A 42 -2.19 -9.76 8.98
C GLU A 42 -1.49 -9.77 10.35
N ALA A 43 -0.15 -9.70 10.37
CA ALA A 43 0.65 -9.62 11.59
C ALA A 43 0.81 -8.18 12.12
N VAL A 44 0.44 -7.19 11.32
CA VAL A 44 0.64 -5.76 11.55
C VAL A 44 -0.59 -5.15 12.23
N ARG A 45 -0.40 -4.60 13.43
CA ARG A 45 -1.46 -4.02 14.25
C ARG A 45 -1.78 -2.60 13.81
N PRO A 46 -3.06 -2.20 13.77
CA PRO A 46 -3.47 -0.84 13.40
C PRO A 46 -3.40 0.11 14.61
N GLU A 47 -2.19 0.39 15.12
CA GLU A 47 -1.96 1.19 16.34
C GLU A 47 -1.54 2.64 16.06
N GLU A 48 -0.90 2.88 14.91
CA GLU A 48 -0.49 4.19 14.40
C GLU A 48 -1.34 4.59 13.20
N GLU A 49 -1.61 5.89 13.08
CA GLU A 49 -2.32 6.49 11.94
C GLU A 49 -1.37 7.36 11.13
N LYS A 50 -1.40 7.21 9.80
CA LYS A 50 -0.66 8.04 8.84
C LYS A 50 -1.60 8.48 7.72
N ILE A 51 -1.40 9.70 7.25
CA ILE A 51 -2.13 10.23 6.10
C ILE A 51 -1.14 10.33 4.94
N VAL A 52 -1.53 9.80 3.78
CA VAL A 52 -0.81 10.03 2.53
C VAL A 52 -1.76 10.61 1.49
N GLU A 53 -1.22 11.45 0.63
CA GLU A 53 -1.97 12.10 -0.44
C GLU A 53 -1.13 12.15 -1.72
N ALA A 54 -1.82 12.28 -2.84
CA ALA A 54 -1.23 12.44 -4.16
C ALA A 54 -2.15 13.28 -5.05
N SER A 55 -1.57 14.10 -5.91
CA SER A 55 -2.28 14.94 -6.87
C SER A 55 -1.82 14.62 -8.29
N SER A 56 -2.62 13.85 -9.02
CA SER A 56 -2.40 13.41 -10.39
C SER A 56 -3.71 12.91 -11.00
N GLU A 57 -3.84 12.96 -12.32
CA GLU A 57 -4.94 12.30 -13.03
C GLU A 57 -4.70 10.79 -13.16
N LEU A 58 -5.75 10.00 -13.37
CA LEU A 58 -5.57 8.61 -13.76
C LEU A 58 -4.92 8.51 -15.15
N PRO A 59 -3.99 7.55 -15.37
CA PRO A 59 -3.65 6.45 -14.47
C PRO A 59 -2.55 6.77 -13.44
N PHE A 60 -1.97 7.98 -13.43
CA PHE A 60 -0.80 8.35 -12.62
C PHE A 60 -1.11 8.52 -11.12
N LEU A 61 -2.35 8.82 -10.76
CA LEU A 61 -2.77 8.90 -9.36
C LEU A 61 -2.48 7.62 -8.56
N LEU A 62 -2.62 6.45 -9.20
CA LEU A 62 -2.40 5.16 -8.56
C LEU A 62 -0.93 4.92 -8.18
N PRO A 63 0.06 4.98 -9.09
CA PRO A 63 1.45 4.85 -8.70
C PRO A 63 1.91 5.97 -7.76
N ASP A 64 1.39 7.19 -7.89
CA ASP A 64 1.80 8.30 -7.02
C ASP A 64 1.36 8.09 -5.57
N ILE A 65 0.12 7.64 -5.32
CA ILE A 65 -0.34 7.38 -3.95
C ILE A 65 0.36 6.15 -3.33
N ILE A 66 0.67 5.13 -4.14
CA ILE A 66 1.47 3.97 -3.71
C ILE A 66 2.88 4.43 -3.34
N ASN A 67 3.49 5.29 -4.17
CA ASN A 67 4.81 5.84 -3.93
C ASN A 67 4.85 6.68 -2.65
N SER A 68 3.83 7.50 -2.37
CA SER A 68 3.71 8.23 -1.10
C SER A 68 3.70 7.27 0.11
N ALA A 69 3.07 6.10 -0.01
CA ALA A 69 3.09 5.07 1.04
C ALA A 69 4.45 4.35 1.16
N ILE A 70 5.15 4.11 0.04
CA ILE A 70 6.51 3.53 0.03
C ILE A 70 7.51 4.51 0.66
N VAL A 71 7.46 5.79 0.31
CA VAL A 71 8.32 6.82 0.91
C VAL A 71 8.13 6.89 2.43
N LEU A 72 6.89 6.77 2.89
CA LEU A 72 6.58 6.69 4.32
C LEU A 72 7.22 5.45 4.98
N HIS A 73 7.20 4.30 4.30
CA HIS A 73 7.89 3.10 4.75
C HIS A 73 9.41 3.30 4.82
N GLU A 74 10.02 3.89 3.79
CA GLU A 74 11.47 4.11 3.77
C GLU A 74 11.93 5.09 4.87
N ALA A 75 11.12 6.12 5.15
CA ALA A 75 11.45 7.14 6.14
C ALA A 75 11.24 6.66 7.59
N GLU A 76 10.16 5.92 7.85
CA GLU A 76 9.70 5.64 9.22
C GLU A 76 9.62 4.15 9.56
N LEU A 77 9.85 3.27 8.59
CA LEU A 77 9.56 1.82 8.65
C LEU A 77 8.08 1.53 8.92
N PHE A 78 7.16 2.44 8.60
CA PHE A 78 5.73 2.22 8.79
C PHE A 78 5.21 1.16 7.82
N VAL A 79 4.33 0.28 8.28
CA VAL A 79 3.64 -0.72 7.46
C VAL A 79 2.14 -0.60 7.69
N ALA A 80 1.36 -0.41 6.62
CA ALA A 80 -0.09 -0.32 6.73
C ALA A 80 -0.75 -1.71 6.75
N SER A 81 -1.69 -1.94 7.67
CA SER A 81 -2.59 -3.10 7.67
C SER A 81 -4.04 -2.75 7.35
N LYS A 82 -4.40 -1.47 7.41
CA LYS A 82 -5.70 -0.96 6.94
C LYS A 82 -5.53 0.33 6.15
N CYS A 83 -6.44 0.56 5.23
CA CYS A 83 -6.52 1.78 4.44
C CYS A 83 -7.98 2.24 4.33
N GLU A 84 -8.18 3.55 4.38
CA GLU A 84 -9.47 4.20 4.16
C GLU A 84 -9.28 5.44 3.30
N VAL A 85 -10.12 5.61 2.29
CA VAL A 85 -10.11 6.82 1.46
C VAL A 85 -10.87 7.92 2.18
N LEU A 86 -10.19 9.02 2.47
CA LEU A 86 -10.79 10.20 3.10
C LEU A 86 -11.36 11.16 2.06
N GLU A 87 -10.68 11.29 0.91
CA GLU A 87 -11.09 12.16 -0.18
C GLU A 87 -10.60 11.58 -1.53
N LEU A 88 -11.46 11.62 -2.54
CA LEU A 88 -11.14 11.23 -3.90
C LEU A 88 -11.79 12.21 -4.88
N LYS A 89 -10.98 12.74 -5.79
CA LYS A 89 -11.36 13.60 -6.91
C LYS A 89 -10.70 13.08 -8.19
N GLU A 90 -10.98 13.74 -9.31
CA GLU A 90 -10.42 13.39 -10.62
C GLU A 90 -8.88 13.41 -10.65
N ASP A 91 -8.28 14.36 -9.93
CA ASP A 91 -6.85 14.66 -9.93
C ASP A 91 -6.21 14.56 -8.53
N TYR A 92 -6.91 13.97 -7.54
CA TYR A 92 -6.46 13.96 -6.16
C TYR A 92 -7.01 12.78 -5.36
N ALA A 93 -6.15 12.20 -4.52
CA ALA A 93 -6.56 11.23 -3.51
C ALA A 93 -5.89 11.52 -2.17
N ARG A 94 -6.67 11.37 -1.09
CA ARG A 94 -6.19 11.40 0.29
C ARG A 94 -6.66 10.14 1.00
N VAL A 95 -5.72 9.38 1.55
CA VAL A 95 -6.02 8.13 2.25
C VAL A 95 -5.42 8.13 3.64
N ARG A 96 -6.16 7.52 4.56
CA ARG A 96 -5.72 7.18 5.90
C ARG A 96 -5.19 5.74 5.89
N LEU A 97 -3.99 5.57 6.41
CA LEU A 97 -3.37 4.28 6.66
C LEU A 97 -3.32 4.03 8.17
N LEU A 98 -3.69 2.83 8.58
CA LEU A 98 -3.51 2.36 9.96
C LEU A 98 -2.54 1.19 9.95
N GLY A 99 -1.61 1.18 10.89
CA GLY A 99 -0.53 0.22 10.92
C GLY A 99 0.37 0.38 12.13
N GLU A 100 1.58 -0.11 12.03
CA GLU A 100 2.62 0.09 13.05
C GLU A 100 3.99 0.11 12.38
N ARG A 101 5.01 0.50 13.14
CA ARG A 101 6.40 0.39 12.71
C ARG A 101 6.79 -1.09 12.51
N PHE A 102 7.54 -1.37 11.45
CA PHE A 102 8.07 -2.69 11.17
C PHE A 102 9.00 -3.16 12.30
N ASP A 103 8.70 -4.32 12.86
CA ASP A 103 9.47 -4.99 13.90
C ASP A 103 10.03 -6.32 13.34
N PRO A 104 11.37 -6.45 13.17
CA PRO A 104 11.97 -7.66 12.60
C PRO A 104 11.85 -8.90 13.50
N ASP A 105 11.53 -8.76 14.79
CA ASP A 105 11.30 -9.90 15.69
C ASP A 105 9.88 -10.46 15.55
N ARG A 106 8.95 -9.68 14.98
CA ARG A 106 7.54 -10.04 14.82
C ARG A 106 7.10 -10.21 13.37
N HIS A 107 7.69 -9.47 12.44
CA HIS A 107 7.24 -9.37 11.06
C HIS A 107 8.19 -10.11 10.12
N GLU A 108 7.65 -11.02 9.32
CA GLU A 108 8.40 -11.71 8.28
C GLU A 108 8.77 -10.73 7.16
N SER A 109 10.06 -10.54 6.91
CA SER A 109 10.56 -9.75 5.77
C SER A 109 10.47 -10.57 4.49
N LYS A 110 9.78 -10.04 3.47
CA LYS A 110 9.67 -10.65 2.13
C LYS A 110 10.50 -9.88 1.10
N LEU A 111 9.93 -8.85 0.50
CA LEU A 111 10.56 -8.04 -0.55
C LEU A 111 10.92 -6.64 -0.04
N VAL A 112 11.96 -6.07 -0.61
CA VAL A 112 12.24 -4.63 -0.54
C VAL A 112 11.73 -4.02 -1.83
N ILE A 113 10.70 -3.18 -1.75
CA ILE A 113 10.11 -2.47 -2.89
C ILE A 113 10.61 -1.03 -2.86
N LYS A 114 11.03 -0.51 -4.01
CA LYS A 114 11.57 0.83 -4.23
C LYS A 114 11.01 1.43 -5.51
#